data_AF-A0A891XIU9-F1
#
_entry.id   AF-A0A891XIU9-F1
#
_cell.length_a   1.000
_cell.length_b   1.000
_cell.length_c   1.000
_cell.angle_alpha   90.00
_cell.angle_beta   90.00
_cell.angle_gamma   90.00
#
_symmetry.space_group_name_H-M   'P 1'
#
loop_
_entity.id
_entity.type
_entity.pdbx_description
1 polymer ?
#
loop_
_entity_poly.entity_id
_entity_poly.type
_entity_poly.pdbx_seq_one_letter_code
_entity_poly.pdbx_strand_id
1 'polypeptide(L)' 'RGLCFCGKCRCHPGFEGSACQCERTTEGCLNPRRVECSGRGRCRCNYASAIQATSCLCARSAPAAPHPVAST' A
#
# COMPACT_ATOMS: atom_id res chain seq x y z
N ARG A 1 -15.24 1.36 -2.18
CA ARG A 1 -14.16 2.38 -2.13
C ARG A 1 -14.19 3.35 -3.33
N GLY A 2 -15.15 3.23 -4.24
CA GLY A 2 -15.37 4.16 -5.35
C GLY A 2 -16.53 3.68 -6.21
N LEU A 3 -16.81 4.40 -7.29
CA LEU A 3 -17.79 4.06 -8.32
C LEU A 3 -17.06 3.78 -9.63
N CYS A 4 -17.19 2.57 -10.19
CA CYS A 4 -16.58 2.21 -11.46
C CYS A 4 -17.62 2.17 -12.58
N PHE A 5 -17.35 2.89 -13.67
CA PHE A 5 -18.20 2.94 -14.85
C PHE A 5 -17.33 2.76 -16.10
N CYS A 6 -17.66 1.76 -16.91
CA CYS A 6 -16.99 1.47 -18.19
C CYS A 6 -15.44 1.42 -18.06
N GLY A 7 -14.93 0.63 -17.12
CA GLY A 7 -13.48 0.47 -16.90
C GLY A 7 -12.78 1.65 -16.25
N LYS A 8 -13.50 2.75 -15.95
CA LYS A 8 -12.96 3.90 -15.21
C LYS A 8 -13.54 3.95 -13.80
N CYS A 9 -12.66 3.86 -12.81
CA CYS A 9 -13.05 3.96 -11.40
C CYS A 9 -12.86 5.39 -10.88
N ARG A 10 -13.92 5.95 -10.30
CA ARG A 10 -13.90 7.22 -9.56
C ARG A 10 -13.87 6.92 -8.07
N CYS A 11 -12.73 7.15 -7.44
CA CYS A 11 -12.56 6.84 -6.03
C CYS A 11 -13.30 7.81 -5.12
N HIS A 12 -13.80 7.29 -4.00
CA HIS A 12 -14.30 8.15 -2.92
C HIS A 12 -13.15 8.94 -2.30
N PRO A 13 -13.42 10.10 -1.67
CA PRO A 13 -12.39 10.84 -0.96
C PRO A 13 -11.68 9.93 0.05
N GLY A 14 -10.34 9.99 0.07
CA GLY A 14 -9.53 9.12 0.90
C GLY A 14 -9.15 7.78 0.25
N PHE A 15 -9.49 7.52 -1.02
CA PHE A 15 -9.07 6.32 -1.75
C PHE A 15 -8.45 6.65 -3.11
N GLU A 16 -7.49 5.83 -3.54
CA GLU A 16 -6.75 5.97 -4.79
C GLU A 16 -6.39 4.60 -5.41
N GLY A 17 -5.78 4.64 -6.59
CA GLY A 17 -5.42 3.45 -7.37
C GLY A 17 -6.46 3.13 -8.45
N SER A 18 -6.06 2.30 -9.42
CA SER A 18 -6.89 2.00 -10.60
C SER A 18 -8.24 1.37 -10.26
N ALA A 19 -8.34 0.69 -9.11
CA ALA A 19 -9.57 0.09 -8.61
C ALA A 19 -10.00 0.69 -7.24
N CYS A 20 -9.45 1.84 -6.86
CA CYS A 20 -9.68 2.46 -5.55
C CYS A 20 -9.34 1.54 -4.37
N GLN A 21 -8.35 0.67 -4.58
CA GLN A 21 -7.94 -0.34 -3.61
C GLN A 21 -7.11 0.27 -2.47
N CYS A 22 -6.48 1.42 -2.72
CA CYS A 22 -5.54 2.06 -1.81
C CYS A 22 -6.22 3.15 -0.99
N GLU A 23 -5.93 3.21 0.30
CA GLU A 23 -6.31 4.36 1.10
C GLU A 23 -5.28 5.49 0.90
N ARG A 24 -5.76 6.72 0.73
CA ARG A 24 -4.97 7.95 0.60
C ARG A 24 -4.56 8.46 1.98
N THR A 25 -3.98 7.57 2.76
CA THR A 25 -3.46 7.85 4.10
C THR A 25 -2.09 7.22 4.20
N THR A 26 -1.21 7.79 5.02
CA THR A 26 0.11 7.22 5.32
C THR A 26 0.21 6.78 6.77
N GLU A 27 -0.89 6.83 7.51
CA GLU A 27 -0.98 6.51 8.93
C GLU A 27 -0.48 5.10 9.26
N GLY A 28 -0.74 4.11 8.41
CA GLY A 28 -0.21 2.75 8.54
C GLY A 28 1.30 2.63 8.33
N CYS A 29 1.94 3.66 7.80
CA CYS A 29 3.38 3.77 7.54
C CYS A 29 4.11 4.72 8.50
N LEU A 30 3.39 5.39 9.40
CA LEU A 30 3.99 6.31 10.36
C LEU A 30 4.61 5.53 11.53
N ASN A 31 5.83 5.90 11.92
CA ASN A 31 6.43 5.42 13.16
C ASN A 31 5.86 6.21 14.38
N PRO A 32 6.23 5.85 15.63
CA PRO A 32 5.76 6.57 16.83
C PRO A 32 6.10 8.07 16.86
N ARG A 33 7.07 8.52 16.04
CA ARG A 33 7.44 9.94 15.86
C ARG A 33 6.69 10.60 14.70
N ARG A 34 5.66 9.95 14.14
CA ARG A 34 4.91 10.40 12.95
C ARG A 34 5.77 10.64 11.71
N VAL A 35 6.86 9.87 11.58
CA VAL A 35 7.70 9.91 10.38
C VAL A 35 7.37 8.70 9.51
N GLU A 36 6.97 8.97 8.27
CA GLU A 36 6.71 7.94 7.25
C GLU A 36 7.95 7.11 7.00
N CYS A 37 7.85 5.79 7.17
CA CYS A 37 8.93 4.84 6.91
C CYS A 37 10.27 5.25 7.57
N SER A 38 10.22 5.98 8.70
CA SER A 38 11.38 6.58 9.36
C SER A 38 12.30 7.41 8.43
N GLY A 39 11.78 7.96 7.32
CA GLY A 39 12.53 8.70 6.31
C GLY A 39 13.36 7.84 5.36
N ARG A 40 13.17 6.51 5.38
CA ARG A 40 13.99 5.53 4.65
C ARG A 40 13.26 4.83 3.49
N GLY A 41 12.05 5.26 3.18
CA GLY A 41 11.23 4.66 2.14
C GLY A 41 10.05 5.55 1.78
N ARG A 42 9.18 5.05 0.89
CA ARG A 42 7.91 5.71 0.55
C ARG A 42 6.74 4.83 0.93
N CYS A 43 5.72 5.41 1.53
CA CYS A 43 4.45 4.72 1.79
C CYS A 43 3.67 4.58 0.47
N ARG A 44 3.15 3.37 0.21
CA ARG A 44 2.31 3.09 -0.95
C ARG A 44 1.02 2.44 -0.49
N CYS A 45 -0.12 3.07 -0.77
CA CYS A 45 -1.42 2.52 -0.42
C CYS A 45 -1.62 2.27 1.08
N ASN A 46 -1.15 3.19 1.93
CA ASN A 46 -1.10 3.04 3.39
C ASN A 46 -0.29 1.81 3.87
N TYR A 47 0.51 1.22 2.97
CA TYR A 47 1.35 0.07 3.25
C TYR A 47 2.81 0.39 2.92
N ALA A 48 3.72 -0.07 3.76
CA ALA A 48 5.16 0.07 3.49
C ALA A 48 5.55 -0.94 2.40
N SER A 49 5.78 -0.48 1.17
CA SER A 49 6.33 -1.35 0.11
C SER A 49 7.82 -1.52 0.35
N ALA A 50 8.24 -2.71 0.79
CA ALA A 50 9.65 -3.08 0.92
C ALA A 50 10.28 -3.25 -0.47
N ILE A 51 10.85 -2.17 -1.01
CA ILE A 51 11.76 -2.26 -2.16
C ILE A 51 13.16 -2.52 -1.60
N GLN A 52 13.82 -3.55 -2.12
CA GLN A 52 15.08 -4.12 -1.63
C GLN A 52 16.12 -3.06 -1.20
N ALA A 53 16.28 -2.90 0.11
CA ALA A 53 17.48 -2.53 0.85
C ALA A 53 17.06 -2.22 2.30
N THR A 54 16.93 -3.27 3.11
CA THR A 54 17.24 -3.24 4.55
C THR A 54 16.75 -2.00 5.35
N SER A 55 15.43 -1.74 5.43
CA SER A 55 14.70 -1.23 6.61
C SER A 55 13.38 -0.51 6.27
N CYS A 56 12.31 -1.28 6.06
CA CYS A 56 10.93 -0.81 6.20
C CYS A 56 10.10 -1.96 6.82
N LEU A 57 10.27 -2.21 8.12
CA LEU A 57 9.37 -3.09 8.87
C LEU A 57 8.27 -2.25 9.54
N CYS A 58 7.10 -2.22 8.90
CA CYS A 58 5.80 -2.22 9.55
C CYS A 58 4.90 -3.18 8.75
N ALA A 59 5.15 -4.48 8.91
CA ALA A 59 4.29 -5.52 8.36
C ALA A 59 3.02 -5.64 9.23
N ARG A 60 1.97 -4.87 8.92
CA ARG A 60 0.60 -5.30 9.22
C ARG A 60 0.11 -6.07 7.99
N SER A 61 0.39 -7.37 8.03
CA SER A 61 -0.29 -8.44 7.29
C SER A 61 -0.93 -8.01 5.96
N ALA A 62 -0.14 -7.90 4.89
CA ALA A 62 -0.73 -8.13 3.57
C ALA A 62 -1.22 -9.58 3.55
N PRO A 63 -2.50 -9.88 3.21
CA PRO A 63 -2.88 -11.26 2.95
C PRO A 63 -1.98 -11.76 1.82
N ALA A 64 -1.27 -12.85 2.08
CA ALA A 64 -0.41 -13.50 1.11
C ALA A 64 -1.21 -13.68 -0.20
N ALA A 65 -0.80 -12.97 -1.25
CA ALA A 65 -1.21 -13.38 -2.58
C ALA A 65 -0.62 -14.79 -2.78
N PRO A 66 -1.41 -15.78 -3.22
CA PRO A 66 -0.89 -17.11 -3.48
C PRO A 66 0.26 -17.00 -4.49
N HIS A 67 1.41 -17.56 -4.13
CA HIS A 67 2.59 -17.63 -4.96
C HIS A 67 2.26 -18.30 -6.30
N PRO A 68 2.70 -17.77 -7.46
CA PRO A 68 3.01 -18.64 -8.57
C PRO A 68 4.33 -19.35 -8.21
N VAL A 69 4.23 -20.61 -7.82
CA VAL A 69 5.39 -21.51 -7.84
C VAL A 69 5.87 -21.56 -9.30
N ALA A 70 7.05 -21.00 -9.57
CA ALA A 70 7.74 -21.26 -10.83
C ALA A 70 8.24 -22.70 -10.75
N SER A 71 7.48 -23.63 -11.33
CA SER A 71 7.99 -24.95 -11.68
C SER A 71 9.10 -24.77 -12.71
N THR A 72 10.30 -25.22 -12.38
CA THR A 72 11.33 -25.61 -13.35
C THR A 72 11.86 -26.96 -12.92
#